data_AF-A0A7C5ZNW3-F1
#
_entry.id   AF-A0A7C5ZNW3-F1
#
_cell.length_a   1.000
_cell.length_b   1.000
_cell.length_c   1.000
_cell.angle_alpha   90.00
_cell.angle_beta   90.00
_cell.angle_gamma   90.00
#
_symmetry.space_group_name_H-M   'P 1'
#
loop_
_entity.id
_entity.type
_entity.pdbx_description
1 polymer ?
#
loop_
_entity_poly.entity_id
_entity_poly.type
_entity_poly.pdbx_seq_one_letter_code
_entity_poly.pdbx_strand_id
1 'polypeptide(L)'
;MVGWDHEELDRSVSKIVDVALGTGATISGPVYLPVKRRVFCVTRSPHVDKRSGEHFELKIHKRLIDIINYTPKTIEEIKKMEVPAGVEVFIKTI
;
A
#
# COMPACT_ATOMS: atom_id res chain seq x y z
N MET A 1 -4.34 -2.53 1.22
CA MET A 1 -3.01 -2.63 0.56
C MET A 1 -1.98 -1.90 1.39
N VAL A 2 -0.76 -2.39 1.41
CA VAL A 2 0.37 -1.82 2.15
C VAL A 2 1.59 -1.76 1.22
N GLY A 3 2.30 -0.64 1.19
CA GLY A 3 3.49 -0.47 0.37
C GLY A 3 4.49 0.51 1.00
N TRP A 4 5.74 0.40 0.55
CA TRP A 4 6.84 1.27 0.98
C TRP A 4 6.97 2.48 0.07
N ASP A 5 6.84 2.26 -1.24
CA ASP A 5 6.69 3.34 -2.21
C ASP A 5 5.21 3.65 -2.46
N HIS A 6 4.88 4.93 -2.43
CA HIS A 6 3.56 5.45 -2.72
C HIS A 6 3.22 5.42 -4.21
N GLU A 7 4.19 5.62 -5.11
CA GLU A 7 3.92 5.76 -6.54
C GLU A 7 3.51 4.42 -7.15
N GLU A 8 4.25 3.35 -6.83
CA GLU A 8 3.89 1.98 -7.23
C GLU A 8 2.57 1.51 -6.60
N LEU A 9 2.31 1.92 -5.35
CA LEU A 9 1.07 1.60 -4.65
C LEU A 9 -0.13 2.26 -5.32
N ASP A 10 -0.03 3.55 -5.66
CA ASP A 10 -1.12 4.30 -6.30
C ASP A 10 -1.35 3.82 -7.75
N ARG A 11 -0.30 3.41 -8.46
CA ARG A 11 -0.41 2.73 -9.76
C ARG A 11 -1.15 1.39 -9.64
N SER A 12 -0.85 0.62 -8.60
CA SER A 12 -1.50 -0.68 -8.35
C SER A 12 -2.96 -0.51 -7.98
N VAL A 13 -3.27 0.48 -7.14
CA VAL A 13 -4.64 0.87 -6.77
C VAL A 13 -5.45 1.21 -8.01
N SER A 14 -4.91 2.06 -8.90
CA SER A 14 -5.61 2.49 -10.11
C SER A 14 -5.96 1.29 -11.00
N LYS A 15 -5.00 0.37 -11.23
CA LYS A 15 -5.24 -0.86 -11.99
C LYS A 15 -6.33 -1.74 -11.39
N ILE A 16 -6.35 -1.89 -10.06
CA ILE A 16 -7.34 -2.72 -9.36
C ILE A 16 -8.74 -2.09 -9.49
N VAL A 17 -8.83 -0.76 -9.42
CA VAL A 17 -10.08 -0.04 -9.65
C VAL A 17 -10.58 -0.28 -11.07
N ASP A 18 -9.72 -0.15 -12.08
CA ASP A 18 -10.08 -0.35 -13.48
C ASP A 18 -10.63 -1.76 -13.76
N VAL A 19 -9.99 -2.79 -13.20
CA VAL A 19 -10.43 -4.18 -13.35
C VAL A 19 -11.75 -4.45 -12.61
N ALA A 20 -11.89 -3.94 -11.40
CA ALA A 20 -13.13 -4.08 -10.66
C ALA A 20 -14.30 -3.37 -11.37
N LEU A 21 -14.09 -2.21 -11.99
CA LEU A 21 -15.10 -1.54 -12.83
C LEU A 21 -15.43 -2.36 -14.08
N GLY A 22 -14.42 -2.93 -14.76
CA GLY A 22 -14.61 -3.77 -15.94
C GLY A 22 -15.47 -5.01 -15.69
N THR A 23 -15.41 -5.58 -14.48
CA THR A 23 -16.25 -6.72 -14.07
C THR A 23 -17.66 -6.34 -13.58
N GLY A 24 -18.00 -5.04 -13.56
CA GLY A 24 -19.30 -4.55 -13.10
C GLY A 24 -19.44 -4.46 -11.58
N ALA A 25 -18.33 -4.50 -10.82
CA ALA A 25 -18.37 -4.31 -9.38
C ALA A 25 -18.57 -2.83 -9.03
N THR A 26 -19.34 -2.55 -7.98
CA THR A 26 -19.49 -1.18 -7.46
C THR A 26 -18.41 -0.92 -6.41
N ILE A 27 -17.59 0.10 -6.67
CA ILE A 27 -16.42 0.44 -5.86
C ILE A 27 -16.66 1.77 -5.15
N SER A 28 -16.34 1.82 -3.87
CA SER A 28 -16.08 3.06 -3.17
C SER A 28 -14.59 3.37 -3.27
N GLY A 29 -14.28 4.60 -3.72
CA GLY A 29 -12.97 5.00 -4.19
C GLY A 29 -11.81 4.75 -3.20
N PRO A 30 -10.56 4.83 -3.68
CA PRO A 30 -9.40 4.52 -2.85
C PRO A 30 -9.27 5.52 -1.69
N VAL A 31 -9.44 5.02 -0.47
CA VAL A 31 -9.27 5.81 0.75
C VAL A 31 -7.81 5.74 1.20
N TYR A 32 -7.21 6.93 1.33
CA TYR A 32 -5.86 7.13 1.83
C TYR A 32 -5.87 6.99 3.36
N LEU A 33 -5.40 5.84 3.85
CA LEU A 33 -5.22 5.67 5.29
C LEU A 33 -3.96 6.40 5.75
N PRO A 34 -3.92 6.89 7.00
CA PRO A 34 -2.75 7.56 7.56
C PRO A 34 -1.49 6.70 7.43
N VAL A 35 -0.43 7.31 6.93
CA VAL A 35 0.89 6.67 6.78
C VAL A 35 1.48 6.46 8.16
N LYS A 36 1.89 5.23 8.46
CA LYS A 36 2.64 4.95 9.69
C LYS A 36 4.09 5.34 9.45
N ARG A 37 4.57 6.35 10.18
CA ARG A 37 5.96 6.81 10.15
C ARG A 37 6.69 6.36 11.41
N ARG A 38 7.79 5.63 11.24
CA ARG A 38 8.71 5.26 12.32
C ARG A 38 10.03 5.96 12.09
N VAL A 39 10.38 6.90 12.98
CA VAL A 39 11.64 7.66 12.92
C VAL A 39 12.63 7.05 13.90
N PHE A 40 13.86 6.83 13.46
CA PHE A 40 14.95 6.34 14.29
C PHE A 40 16.21 7.16 14.01
N CYS A 41 16.96 7.44 15.08
CA CYS A 41 18.21 8.19 15.00
C CYS A 41 19.36 7.24 15.32
N VAL A 42 20.34 7.17 14.43
CA VAL A 42 21.54 6.34 14.59
C VAL A 42 22.76 7.24 14.60
N THR A 43 23.69 7.00 15.52
CA THR A 43 24.98 7.71 15.53
C THR A 43 25.78 7.27 14.31
N ARG A 44 26.25 8.23 13.49
CA ARG A 44 27.10 7.92 12.32
C ARG A 44 28.49 7.44 12.71
N SER A 45 29.07 8.04 13.75
CA SER A 45 30.43 7.74 14.18
C SER A 45 30.48 6.52 15.10
N PRO A 46 31.45 5.61 14.92
CA PRO A 46 31.66 4.50 15.84
C PRO A 46 32.27 4.96 17.19
N HIS A 47 32.89 6.15 17.28
CA HIS A 47 33.52 6.64 18.51
C HIS A 47 33.44 8.17 18.67
N VAL A 48 33.24 8.63 19.92
CA VAL A 48 33.30 10.03 20.40
C VAL A 48 32.27 11.02 19.86
N ASP A 49 31.90 10.99 18.58
CA ASP A 49 31.03 12.02 17.99
C ASP A 49 29.53 11.79 18.23
N LYS A 50 29.06 12.14 19.43
CA LYS A 50 27.65 11.99 19.83
C LYS A 50 26.68 12.95 19.12
N ARG A 51 27.18 14.09 18.61
CA ARG A 51 26.36 15.10 17.91
C ARG A 51 26.08 14.74 16.44
N SER A 52 26.81 13.79 15.88
CA SER A 52 26.67 13.32 14.50
C SER A 52 25.60 12.23 14.39
N GLY A 53 24.34 12.59 14.71
CA GLY A 53 23.18 11.70 14.56
C GLY A 53 22.56 11.79 13.17
N GLU A 54 22.22 10.64 12.58
CA GLU A 54 21.48 10.54 11.33
C GLU A 54 20.05 10.11 11.57
N HIS A 55 19.11 10.84 10.98
CA HIS A 55 17.70 10.56 11.07
C HIS A 55 17.27 9.70 9.89
N PHE A 56 16.79 8.50 10.19
CA PHE A 56 16.14 7.62 9.24
C PHE A 56 14.66 7.56 9.53
N GLU A 57 13.87 7.39 8.49
CA GLU A 57 12.44 7.14 8.62
C GLU A 57 12.02 5.95 7.78
N LEU A 58 11.08 5.19 8.32
CA LEU A 58 10.38 4.13 7.63
C LEU A 58 8.92 4.56 7.51
N LYS A 59 8.47 4.75 6.26
CA LYS A 59 7.09 5.11 5.92
C LYS A 59 6.37 3.90 5.38
N ILE A 60 5.21 3.60 5.96
CA ILE A 60 4.33 2.53 5.51
C ILE A 60 3.05 3.18 4.99
N HIS A 61 2.89 3.15 3.67
CA HIS A 61 1.73 3.69 2.98
C HIS A 61 0.61 2.66 2.97
N LYS A 62 -0.61 3.09 3.29
CA LYS A 62 -1.78 2.23 3.37
C LYS A 62 -2.90 2.79 2.50
N ARG A 63 -3.55 1.89 1.76
CA ARG A 63 -4.72 2.20 0.92
C ARG A 63 -5.82 1.20 1.21
N LEU A 64 -7.04 1.69 1.31
CA LEU A 64 -8.25 0.89 1.45
C LEU A 64 -9.11 1.11 0.20
N ILE A 65 -9.56 0.01 -0.39
CA ILE A 65 -10.58 0.01 -1.43
C ILE A 65 -11.73 -0.79 -0.85
N ASP A 66 -12.93 -0.24 -0.96
CA ASP A 66 -14.14 -0.90 -0.50
C ASP A 66 -15.01 -1.28 -1.71
N ILE A 67 -15.40 -2.55 -1.78
CA ILE A 67 -16.15 -3.13 -2.91
C ILE A 67 -17.50 -3.58 -2.35
N ILE A 68 -18.55 -2.84 -2.71
CA ILE A 68 -19.88 -3.03 -2.14
C ILE A 68 -20.58 -4.24 -2.78
N ASN A 69 -20.46 -4.37 -4.10
CA ASN A 69 -21.05 -5.48 -4.86
C ASN A 69 -19.94 -6.17 -5.64
N TYR A 70 -19.56 -7.39 -5.23
CA TYR A 70 -18.56 -8.19 -5.92
C TYR A 70 -19.17 -9.45 -6.54
N THR A 71 -18.66 -9.84 -7.70
CA THR A 71 -18.90 -11.17 -8.28
C THR A 71 -17.73 -12.09 -7.96
N PRO A 72 -17.90 -13.42 -7.92
CA PRO A 72 -16.77 -14.34 -7.75
C PRO A 72 -15.70 -14.15 -8.84
N LYS A 73 -16.11 -13.76 -10.05
CA LYS A 73 -15.19 -13.41 -11.16
C LYS A 73 -14.28 -12.23 -10.81
N THR A 74 -14.82 -11.20 -10.16
CA THR A 74 -14.03 -10.04 -9.71
C THR A 74 -12.91 -10.43 -8.74
N ILE A 75 -13.17 -11.36 -7.81
CA ILE A 75 -12.14 -11.82 -6.85
C ILE A 75 -11.03 -12.59 -7.57
N GLU A 76 -11.39 -13.44 -8.53
CA GLU A 76 -10.43 -14.20 -9.34
C GLU A 76 -9.56 -13.29 -10.19
N GLU A 77 -10.14 -12.28 -10.84
CA GLU A 77 -9.39 -11.32 -11.64
C GLU A 77 -8.43 -10.46 -10.81
N ILE A 78 -8.86 -10.03 -9.62
CA ILE A 78 -7.98 -9.28 -8.70
C ILE A 78 -6.81 -10.15 -8.24
N LYS A 79 -7.03 -11.44 -7.96
CA LYS A 79 -5.96 -12.38 -7.56
C LYS A 79 -5.01 -12.73 -8.71
N LYS A 80 -5.53 -12.79 -9.94
CA LYS A 80 -4.75 -13.09 -11.14
C LYS A 80 -3.86 -11.92 -11.55
N MET A 81 -4.21 -10.69 -11.15
CA MET A 81 -3.41 -9.52 -11.45
C MET A 81 -2.04 -9.60 -10.78
N GLU A 82 -1.00 -9.33 -11.56
CA GLU A 82 0.36 -9.21 -11.04
C GLU A 82 0.54 -7.86 -10.36
N VAL A 83 0.80 -7.92 -9.05
CA VAL A 83 1.11 -6.75 -8.23
C VAL A 83 2.62 -6.57 -8.20
N PRO A 84 3.16 -5.34 -8.34
CA PRO A 84 4.60 -5.09 -8.28
C PRO A 84 5.22 -5.58 -6.96
N ALA A 85 6.48 -6.02 -7.04
CA ALA A 85 7.23 -6.47 -5.88
C ALA A 85 7.43 -5.32 -4.88
N GLY A 86 6.83 -5.44 -3.68
CA GLY A 86 6.87 -4.40 -2.65
C GLY A 86 5.51 -3.87 -2.20
N VAL A 87 4.43 -4.27 -2.89
CA VAL A 87 3.05 -4.00 -2.49
C VAL A 87 2.39 -5.27 -1.99
N GLU A 88 1.89 -5.24 -0.75
CA GLU A 88 1.12 -6.31 -0.14
C GLU A 88 -0.38 -6.02 -0.20
N VAL A 89 -1.15 -6.99 -0.68
CA VAL A 89 -2.61 -6.91 -0.77
C VAL A 89 -3.24 -7.83 0.28
N PHE A 90 -4.16 -7.28 1.08
CA PHE A 90 -4.94 -8.01 2.06
C PHE A 90 -6.41 -7.94 1.66
N ILE A 91 -7.03 -9.10 1.47
CA ILE A 91 -8.48 -9.22 1.24
C ILE A 91 -9.10 -9.63 2.57
N LYS A 92 -9.99 -8.80 3.10
CA LYS A 92 -10.80 -9.12 4.27
C LYS A 92 -12.26 -9.18 3.84
N THR A 93 -12.90 -10.32 4.06
CA THR A 93 -14.35 -10.47 3.91
C THR A 93 -14.98 -10.23 5.29
N ILE A 94 -16.06 -9.45 5.32
CA ILE A 94 -16.95 -9.35 6.49
C ILE A 94 -18.00 -10.46 6.38
#